data_AF-A0A2T0VI33-F1
#
_entry.id   AF-A0A2T0VI33-F1
#
_cell.length_a   1.000
_cell.length_b   1.000
_cell.length_c   1.000
_cell.angle_alpha   90.00
_cell.angle_beta   90.00
_cell.angle_gamma   90.00
#
_symmetry.space_group_name_H-M   'P 1'
#
loop_
_entity.id
_entity.type
_entity.pdbx_description
1 polymer ?
#
loop_
_entity_poly.entity_id
_entity_poly.type
_entity_poly.pdbx_seq_one_letter_code
_entity_poly.pdbx_strand_id
1 'polypeptide(L)' 'MTTSRSPKKRRTVSRDALLKSVASSTAVETGEASRGIEARLRAGKSRFKSLPLA' A
#
# COMPACT_ATOMS: atom_id res chain seq x y z
N MET A 1 -22.55 -33.96 6.01
CA MET A 1 -21.09 -33.68 6.06
C MET A 1 -20.87 -32.20 5.82
N THR A 2 -20.64 -31.41 6.87
CA THR A 2 -20.31 -29.98 6.75
C THR A 2 -18.80 -29.82 6.84
N THR A 3 -18.13 -29.53 5.73
CA THR A 3 -16.68 -29.29 5.71
C THR A 3 -16.40 -27.90 6.28
N SER A 4 -15.96 -27.82 7.54
CA SER A 4 -15.51 -26.55 8.12
C SER A 4 -14.18 -26.16 7.48
N ARG A 5 -14.17 -25.08 6.69
CA ARG A 5 -12.94 -24.55 6.08
C ARG A 5 -12.17 -23.76 7.13
N SER A 6 -10.99 -24.25 7.52
CA SER A 6 -10.10 -23.55 8.45
C SER A 6 -9.70 -22.18 7.86
N PRO A 7 -9.68 -21.10 8.67
CA PRO A 7 -9.30 -19.78 8.18
C PRO A 7 -7.84 -19.77 7.75
N LYS A 8 -7.58 -19.41 6.48
CA LYS A 8 -6.22 -19.24 5.94
C LYS A 8 -5.51 -18.12 6.71
N LYS A 9 -4.31 -18.39 7.21
CA LYS A 9 -3.45 -17.38 7.85
C LYS A 9 -3.20 -16.24 6.85
N ARG A 10 -3.63 -15.03 7.20
CA ARG A 10 -3.42 -13.84 6.36
C ARG A 10 -1.92 -13.54 6.34
N ARG A 11 -1.36 -13.41 5.13
CA ARG A 11 0.03 -12.96 4.96
C ARG A 11 0.07 -11.45 5.20
N THR A 12 0.91 -11.02 6.14
CA THR A 12 1.20 -9.60 6.33
C THR A 12 1.96 -9.10 5.11
N VAL A 13 1.43 -8.07 4.45
CA VAL A 13 2.10 -7.41 3.33
C VAL A 13 3.09 -6.40 3.90
N SER A 14 4.30 -6.36 3.35
CA SER A 14 5.30 -5.39 3.80
C SER A 14 4.86 -3.97 3.43
N ARG A 15 5.25 -2.99 4.26
CA ARG A 15 5.00 -1.57 3.98
C ARG A 15 5.52 -1.17 2.60
N ASP A 16 6.71 -1.67 2.22
CA ASP A 16 7.31 -1.43 0.91
C ASP A 16 6.41 -1.87 -0.25
N ALA A 17 5.77 -3.03 -0.15
CA ALA A 17 4.85 -3.53 -1.15
C ALA A 17 3.58 -2.67 -1.25
N LEU A 18 3.07 -2.18 -0.11
CA LEU A 18 1.96 -1.24 -0.09
C LEU A 18 2.34 0.09 -0.77
N LEU A 19 3.50 0.64 -0.45
CA LEU A 19 3.98 1.89 -1.05
C LEU A 19 4.12 1.77 -2.57
N LYS A 20 4.68 0.67 -3.07
CA LYS A 20 4.78 0.38 -4.51
C LYS A 20 3.43 0.26 -5.19
N SER A 21 2.50 -0.46 -4.56
CA SER A 21 1.13 -0.63 -5.10
C SER A 21 0.43 0.72 -5.23
N VAL A 22 0.48 1.55 -4.20
CA VAL A 22 -0.14 2.89 -4.20
C VAL A 22 0.54 3.78 -5.23
N ALA A 23 1.88 3.85 -5.22
CA ALA A 23 2.63 4.65 -6.18
C ALA A 23 2.36 4.26 -7.63
N SER A 24 2.21 2.96 -7.93
CA SER A 24 1.87 2.48 -9.26
C SER A 24 0.47 2.93 -9.70
N SER A 25 -0.53 2.79 -8.82
CA SER A 25 -1.90 3.23 -9.12
C SER A 25 -1.94 4.74 -9.34
N THR A 26 -1.32 5.51 -8.45
CA THR A 26 -1.27 6.97 -8.58
C THR A 26 -0.53 7.40 -9.83
N ALA A 27 0.56 6.74 -10.22
CA ALA A 27 1.28 7.05 -11.45
C ALA A 27 0.41 6.86 -12.70
N VAL A 28 -0.42 5.82 -12.73
CA VAL A 28 -1.38 5.60 -13.83
C VAL A 28 -2.42 6.71 -13.87
N GLU A 29 -2.91 7.14 -12.70
CA GLU A 29 -3.96 8.17 -12.61
C GLU A 29 -3.45 9.59 -12.89
N THR A 30 -2.23 9.93 -12.47
CA THR A 30 -1.68 11.29 -12.54
C THR A 30 -0.70 11.51 -13.68
N GLY A 31 -0.17 10.44 -14.28
CA GLY A 31 0.92 10.52 -15.26
C GLY A 31 2.28 10.88 -14.65
N GLU A 32 2.38 11.01 -13.32
CA GLU A 32 3.65 11.24 -12.63
C GLU A 32 4.51 9.96 -12.60
N ALA A 33 5.83 10.11 -12.53
CA ALA A 33 6.73 8.97 -12.37
C ALA A 33 6.56 8.30 -11.00
N SER A 34 6.25 7.00 -10.98
CA SER A 34 6.04 6.19 -9.77
C SER A 34 7.16 6.33 -8.74
N ARG A 35 8.42 6.43 -9.18
CA ARG A 35 9.59 6.61 -8.31
C ARG A 35 9.53 7.90 -7.48
N GLY A 36 9.02 8.99 -8.06
CA GLY A 36 8.83 10.25 -7.34
C GLY A 36 7.73 10.14 -6.28
N ILE A 37 6.64 9.42 -6.60
CA ILE A 37 5.55 9.14 -5.68
C ILE A 37 6.02 8.28 -4.51
N GLU A 38 6.76 7.20 -4.78
CA GLU A 38 7.35 6.35 -3.74
C GLU A 38 8.24 7.14 -2.77
N ALA A 39 9.11 8.02 -3.29
CA ALA A 39 9.97 8.85 -2.46
C ALA A 39 9.17 9.76 -1.52
N ARG A 40 8.10 10.40 -2.03
CA ARG A 40 7.21 11.23 -1.21
C ARG A 40 6.49 10.42 -0.13
N LEU A 41 5.99 9.24 -0.48
CA LEU A 41 5.29 8.35 0.47
C LEU A 41 6.25 7.84 1.55
N ARG A 42 7.49 7.48 1.19
CA ARG A 42 8.53 7.06 2.15
C ARG A 42 8.96 8.19 3.08
N ALA A 43 9.00 9.42 2.59
CA ALA A 43 9.31 10.60 3.41
C ALA A 43 8.27 10.82 4.53
N GLY A 44 7.09 10.19 4.45
CA GLY A 44 6.08 10.22 5.50
C GLY A 44 5.45 11.59 5.73
N LYS A 45 5.69 12.55 4.85
CA LYS A 45 5.07 13.89 4.88
C LYS A 45 3.64 13.79 4.39
N SER A 46 2.75 13.36 5.28
CA SER A 46 1.31 13.40 5.06
C SER A 46 0.69 14.63 5.71
N ARG A 47 -0.25 15.26 5.01
CA ARG A 47 -1.13 16.28 5.59
C ARG A 47 -2.10 15.68 6.62
N PHE A 48 -2.31 14.37 6.55
CA PHE A 48 -3.22 13.62 7.40
C PHE A 48 -2.42 12.78 8.40
N LYS A 49 -2.09 13.38 9.55
CA LYS A 49 -1.32 12.70 10.62
C LYS A 49 -2.06 11.51 11.25
N SER A 50 -3.40 11.55 11.23
CA SER A 50 -4.27 10.49 11.77
C SER A 50 -4.47 9.31 10.82
N LEU A 51 -4.03 9.43 9.56
CA LEU A 51 -4.23 8.42 8.52
C LEU A 51 -2.86 7.98 7.98
N PRO A 52 -2.11 7.16 8.75
CA PRO A 52 -0.87 6.59 8.26
C PRO A 52 -1.18 5.61 7.13
N LEU A 53 -0.37 5.67 6.07
CA LEU A 53 -0.40 4.68 5.01
C LEU A 53 0.31 3.40 5.53
N ALA A 54 -0.46 2.59 6.25
CA ALA A 54 -0.07 1.38 6.97
C ALA A 54 1.01 1.55 8.05
#